data_AF-A0A3L7LUV0-F1
#
_entry.id   AF-A0A3L7LUV0-F1
#
_cell.length_a   1.000
_cell.length_b   1.000
_cell.length_c   1.000
_cell.angle_alpha   90.00
_cell.angle_beta   90.00
_cell.angle_gamma   90.00
#
_symmetry.space_group_name_H-M   'P 1'
#
loop_
_entity.id
_entity.type
_entity.pdbx_description
1 polymer ?
#
loop_
_entity_poly.entity_id
_entity_poly.type
_entity_poly.pdbx_seq_one_letter_code
_entity_poly.pdbx_strand_id
1 'polypeptide(L)'
;MPLAEAKMHCEDVAHQRFPVNNEVAQRSMVWDEQGTTVSSEGNERKHYPWHLRRDKMESHIMDVNKPDRDALFEQCMADDDWRKERRWVR
;
A
#
# COMPACT_ATOMS: atom_id res chain seq x y z
N MET A 1 -19.60 26.91 -6.40
CA MET A 1 -19.40 26.46 -5.00
C MET A 1 -17.96 26.78 -4.59
N PRO A 2 -17.68 27.27 -3.37
CA PRO A 2 -16.31 27.37 -2.85
C PRO A 2 -15.57 26.04 -2.92
N LEU A 3 -14.27 26.04 -3.20
CA LEU A 3 -13.50 24.80 -3.42
C LEU A 3 -13.56 23.84 -2.22
N ALA A 4 -13.60 24.36 -0.99
CA ALA A 4 -13.71 23.52 0.20
C ALA A 4 -15.07 22.80 0.27
N GLU A 5 -16.15 23.51 -0.05
CA GLU A 5 -17.50 22.94 -0.10
C GLU A 5 -17.64 21.94 -1.25
N ALA A 6 -17.07 22.25 -2.43
CA ALA A 6 -17.03 21.35 -3.57
C ALA A 6 -16.34 20.02 -3.23
N LYS A 7 -15.20 20.10 -2.54
CA LYS A 7 -14.49 18.90 -2.06
C LYS A 7 -15.33 18.08 -1.11
N MET A 8 -15.93 18.71 -0.09
CA MET A 8 -16.79 18.00 0.85
C MET A 8 -17.99 17.34 0.15
N HIS A 9 -18.58 18.02 -0.83
CA HIS A 9 -19.68 17.46 -1.62
C HIS A 9 -19.23 16.21 -2.39
N CYS A 10 -18.14 16.31 -3.16
CA CYS A 10 -17.63 15.19 -3.93
C CYS A 10 -17.10 14.05 -3.05
N GLU A 11 -16.55 14.37 -1.87
CA GLU A 11 -16.18 13.37 -0.86
C GLU A 11 -17.42 12.62 -0.37
N ASP A 12 -18.51 13.32 -0.03
CA ASP A 12 -19.76 12.69 0.43
C ASP A 12 -20.37 11.79 -0.65
N VAL A 13 -20.48 12.28 -1.89
CA VAL A 13 -20.95 11.48 -3.05
C VAL A 13 -20.11 10.21 -3.22
N ALA A 14 -18.78 10.35 -3.15
CA ALA A 14 -17.87 9.23 -3.32
C ALA A 14 -17.98 8.22 -2.16
N HIS A 15 -18.09 8.67 -0.91
CA HIS A 15 -18.23 7.79 0.25
C HIS A 15 -19.61 7.12 0.35
N GLN A 16 -20.67 7.79 -0.11
CA GLN A 16 -22.01 7.18 -0.18
C GLN A 16 -22.05 6.02 -1.19
N ARG A 17 -21.35 6.17 -2.32
CA ARG A 17 -21.29 5.13 -3.35
C ARG A 17 -20.28 4.03 -3.04
N PHE A 18 -19.11 4.42 -2.54
CA PHE A 18 -17.96 3.56 -2.24
C PHE A 18 -17.52 3.79 -0.78
N PRO A 19 -18.27 3.24 0.21
CA PRO A 19 -17.92 3.40 1.61
C PRO A 19 -16.56 2.77 1.91
N VAL A 20 -15.94 3.18 3.02
CA VAL A 20 -14.69 2.57 3.50
C VAL A 20 -14.94 1.08 3.73
N ASN A 21 -14.24 0.22 2.98
CA ASN A 21 -14.32 -1.22 3.12
C ASN A 21 -12.93 -1.80 3.33
N ASN A 22 -12.57 -2.05 4.58
CA ASN A 22 -11.26 -2.56 4.94
C ASN A 22 -11.25 -4.08 4.88
N GLU A 23 -10.39 -4.62 4.03
CA GLU A 23 -10.16 -6.06 3.89
C GLU A 23 -8.70 -6.39 4.17
N VAL A 24 -8.44 -7.65 4.52
CA VAL A 24 -7.09 -8.15 4.76
C VAL A 24 -6.57 -8.79 3.49
N ALA A 25 -5.61 -8.14 2.84
CA ALA A 25 -4.86 -8.73 1.75
C ALA A 25 -3.72 -9.59 2.30
N GLN A 26 -3.58 -10.79 1.76
CA GLN A 26 -2.49 -11.70 2.11
C GLN A 26 -1.60 -11.93 0.90
N ARG A 27 -0.28 -11.81 1.09
CA ARG A 27 0.71 -12.08 0.07
C ARG A 27 1.70 -13.12 0.58
N SER A 28 1.81 -14.24 -0.13
CA SER A 28 2.89 -15.19 0.04
C SER A 28 4.17 -14.61 -0.57
N MET A 29 5.22 -14.52 0.21
CA MET A 29 6.53 -14.12 -0.26
C MET A 29 7.57 -15.18 0.10
N VAL A 30 8.54 -15.35 -0.77
CA VAL A 30 9.71 -16.19 -0.51
C VAL A 30 10.87 -15.25 -0.25
N TRP A 31 11.63 -15.54 0.80
CA TRP A 31 12.84 -14.80 1.11
C TRP A 31 13.97 -15.77 1.43
N ASP A 32 15.16 -15.42 0.97
CA ASP A 32 16.36 -16.19 1.18
C ASP A 32 17.12 -15.61 2.37
N GLU A 33 17.31 -16.42 3.39
CA GLU A 33 18.20 -16.13 4.50
C GLU A 33 19.58 -16.73 4.25
N GLN A 34 20.62 -15.97 4.58
CA GLN A 34 22.00 -16.44 4.54
C GLN A 34 22.66 -16.12 5.87
N GLY A 35 23.52 -17.01 6.33
CA GLY A 35 24.29 -16.77 7.53
C GLY A 35 25.49 -17.69 7.64
N THR A 36 26.17 -17.60 8.76
CA THR A 36 27.33 -18.44 9.05
C THR A 36 27.26 -18.85 10.51
N THR A 37 27.22 -20.15 10.78
CA THR A 37 27.40 -20.66 12.14
C THR A 37 28.89 -20.81 12.42
N VAL A 38 29.30 -20.49 13.65
CA VAL A 38 30.69 -20.66 14.09
C VAL A 38 30.70 -21.78 15.12
N SER A 39 31.50 -22.81 14.86
CA SER A 39 31.79 -23.85 15.86
C SER A 39 33.24 -23.71 16.33
N SER A 40 33.44 -23.86 17.63
CA SER A 40 34.77 -23.94 18.23
C SER A 40 35.06 -25.40 18.55
N GLU A 41 36.00 -26.00 17.84
CA GLU A 41 36.54 -27.34 18.16
C GLU A 41 38.00 -27.18 18.53
N GLY A 42 38.31 -27.27 19.83
CA GLY A 42 39.66 -27.02 20.33
C GLY A 42 40.07 -25.54 20.22
N ASN A 43 41.27 -25.28 19.70
CA ASN A 43 41.81 -23.92 19.47
C ASN A 43 41.42 -23.33 18.10
N GLU A 44 40.68 -24.08 17.27
CA GLU A 44 40.30 -23.64 15.92
C GLU A 44 38.82 -23.22 15.88
N ARG A 45 38.55 -22.09 15.19
CA ARG A 45 37.19 -21.63 14.87
C ARG A 45 36.87 -22.05 13.44
N LYS A 46 35.86 -22.90 13.27
CA LYS A 46 35.35 -23.30 11.96
C LYS A 46 34.06 -22.54 11.65
N HIS A 47 33.99 -21.97 10.45
CA HIS A 47 32.86 -21.21 9.95
C HIS A 47 32.08 -22.05 8.94
N TYR A 48 30.77 -22.22 9.15
CA TYR A 48 29.89 -23.00 8.29
C TYR A 48 28.83 -22.08 7.69
N PRO A 49 28.96 -21.69 6.41
CA PRO A 49 27.94 -20.90 5.74
C PRO A 49 26.69 -21.74 5.52
N TRP A 50 25.52 -21.10 5.59
CA TRP A 50 24.24 -21.73 5.31
C TRP A 50 23.33 -20.80 4.52
N HIS A 51 22.41 -21.39 3.78
CA HIS A 51 21.40 -20.71 2.97
C HIS A 51 20.07 -21.41 3.19
N LEU A 52 19.04 -20.64 3.54
CA LEU A 52 17.71 -21.13 3.83
C LEU A 52 16.69 -20.31 3.04
N ARG A 53 15.91 -20.99 2.19
CA ARG A 53 14.75 -20.40 1.54
C ARG A 53 13.55 -20.57 2.45
N ARG A 54 12.90 -19.47 2.82
CA ARG A 54 11.74 -19.47 3.72
C ARG A 54 10.53 -18.87 3.03
N ASP A 55 9.38 -19.50 3.24
CA ASP A 55 8.09 -18.93 2.87
C ASP A 55 7.58 -18.09 4.03
N LYS A 56 7.12 -16.88 3.72
CA LYS A 56 6.51 -15.96 4.68
C LYS A 56 5.21 -15.44 4.12
N MET A 57 4.20 -15.34 4.97
CA MET A 57 2.95 -14.69 4.63
C MET A 57 2.95 -13.27 5.21
N GLU A 58 2.70 -12.28 4.37
CA GLU A 58 2.45 -10.91 4.80
C GLU A 58 0.95 -10.63 4.73
N SER A 59 0.41 -9.99 5.76
CA SER A 59 -0.98 -9.55 5.82
C SER A 59 -1.04 -8.03 5.96
N HIS A 60 -1.74 -7.36 5.06
CA HIS A 60 -1.93 -5.91 5.06
C HIS A 60 -3.42 -5.59 5.06
N ILE A 61 -3.84 -4.61 5.88
CA ILE A 61 -5.21 -4.09 5.82
C ILE A 61 -5.25 -3.05 4.69
N MET A 62 -6.19 -3.19 3.77
CA MET A 62 -6.39 -2.26 2.67
C MET A 62 -7.87 -1.93 2.48
N ASP A 63 -8.14 -0.66 2.17
CA ASP A 63 -9.47 -0.23 1.75
C ASP A 63 -9.66 -0.56 0.28
N VAL A 64 -10.41 -1.62 -0.01
CA VAL A 64 -10.58 -2.14 -1.38
C VAL A 64 -11.38 -1.17 -2.26
N ASN A 65 -12.20 -0.32 -1.65
CA ASN A 65 -13.01 0.66 -2.36
C ASN A 65 -12.26 1.98 -2.59
N LYS A 66 -11.06 2.16 -2.02
CA LYS A 66 -10.31 3.40 -2.14
C LYS A 66 -10.06 3.83 -3.59
N PRO A 67 -9.62 2.96 -4.52
CA PRO A 67 -9.39 3.37 -5.90
C PRO A 67 -10.65 3.90 -6.60
N ASP A 68 -11.78 3.20 -6.44
CA ASP A 68 -13.05 3.61 -7.06
C ASP A 68 -13.62 4.87 -6.41
N ARG A 69 -13.47 5.01 -5.09
CA ARG A 69 -13.85 6.22 -4.36
C ARG A 69 -13.05 7.43 -4.83
N ASP A 70 -11.72 7.29 -4.95
CA ASP A 70 -10.84 8.35 -5.43
C ASP A 70 -11.18 8.72 -6.90
N ALA A 71 -11.49 7.72 -7.74
CA ALA A 71 -11.89 7.96 -9.13
C ALA A 71 -13.22 8.71 -9.24
N LEU A 72 -14.23 8.33 -8.44
CA LEU A 72 -15.53 9.01 -8.43
C LEU A 72 -15.41 10.44 -7.88
N PHE A 73 -14.60 10.66 -6.85
CA PHE A 73 -14.28 12.01 -6.37
C PHE A 73 -13.67 12.87 -7.48
N GLU A 74 -12.65 12.36 -8.18
CA GLU A 74 -11.99 13.09 -9.27
C GLU A 74 -12.90 13.34 -10.47
N GLN A 75 -13.88 12.46 -10.71
CA GLN A 75 -14.92 12.64 -11.71
C GLN A 75 -15.90 13.74 -11.29
N CYS A 76 -16.44 13.70 -10.08
CA CYS A 76 -17.33 14.73 -9.54
C CYS A 76 -16.69 16.13 -9.63
N MET A 77 -15.43 16.24 -9.22
CA MET A 77 -14.68 17.50 -9.32
C MET A 77 -14.46 17.95 -10.78
N ALA A 78 -14.47 17.04 -11.75
CA ALA A 78 -14.31 17.33 -13.18
C ALA A 78 -15.60 17.84 -13.81
N ASP A 79 -16.70 17.15 -13.52
CA ASP A 79 -17.99 17.37 -14.17
C ASP A 79 -18.50 18.79 -13.86
N ASP A 80 -18.16 19.32 -12.68
CA ASP A 80 -18.49 20.68 -12.24
C ASP A 80 -17.34 21.70 -12.40
N ASP A 81 -16.26 21.32 -13.10
CA ASP A 81 -15.07 22.16 -13.39
C ASP A 81 -14.39 22.74 -12.13
N TRP A 82 -14.42 22.00 -11.02
CA TRP A 82 -13.79 22.37 -9.74
C TRP A 82 -12.34 21.87 -9.61
N ARG A 83 -11.80 21.25 -10.66
CA ARG A 83 -10.39 20.82 -10.70
C ARG A 83 -9.48 22.04 -10.58
N LYS A 84 -8.57 22.03 -9.59
CA LYS A 84 -7.41 22.93 -9.63
C LYS A 84 -6.61 22.61 -10.89
N GLU A 85 -6.29 23.63 -11.70
CA GLU A 85 -5.32 23.49 -12.80
C GLU A 85 -4.10 22.72 -12.28
N ARG A 86 -3.85 21.53 -12.84
CA ARG A 86 -2.56 20.86 -12.68
C ARG A 86 -1.56 21.67 -13.49
N ARG A 87 -1.05 22.75 -12.90
CA ARG A 87 0.04 23.52 -13.49
C ARG A 87 1.29 22.65 -13.44
N TRP A 88 1.59 21.96 -14.54
CA TRP A 88 2.88 21.32 -14.74
C TRP A 88 3.93 22.43 -14.79
N VAL A 89 4.73 22.56 -13.73
CA VAL A 89 5.92 23.41 -13.76
C VAL A 89 6.94 22.65 -14.62
N ARG A 90 7.22 23.18 -15.81
CA ARG A 90 8.33 22.73 -16.67
C ARG A 90 9.67 23.19 -16.10
#